data_AF-A0A6J6VMH9-F1
#
_entry.id   AF-A0A6J6VMH9-F1
#
_cell.length_a   1.000
_cell.length_b   1.000
_cell.length_c   1.000
_cell.angle_alpha   90.00
_cell.angle_beta   90.00
_cell.angle_gamma   90.00
#
_symmetry.space_group_name_H-M   'P 1'
#
loop_
_entity.id
_entity.type
_entity.pdbx_description
1 polymer ?
#
loop_
_entity_poly.entity_id
_entity_poly.type
_entity_poly.pdbx_seq_one_letter_code
_entity_poly.pdbx_strand_id
1 'polypeptide(L)'
;MVRKISGAIFSFLATEIAGGIALVTSCAIALIASNSPWGAEYISFWEPSRNFISEGLMSLFFFLVGLEIKREFAHGELKNPKFAALPIIAAVGGMATPAIIFTLFNHSGTGAEGWAVAMPTDIALAIGALALLGKRIDTSLKIFLLTLAIADDLGSIIVLGTFYSGGISPLRIASTIGAVLLAWVIPNRSVFTTDRLIRIIHPWTSFLIIPLFALVNIGITFDFGTIGTLITSPIALGLIVGRILGKIVGITLFAWLAIKIGIASKPESLSFKEIAGAGALAGMGLTVSLFIADLAFTDAHQLDQVKVGLIISAIISSLLGLAILRRYSVAQD
;
A
#
# COMPACT_ATOMS: atom_id res chain seq x y z
N MET A 1 -22.67 9.90 -22.31
CA MET A 1 -21.25 9.95 -21.90
C MET A 1 -21.06 9.55 -20.44
N VAL A 2 -21.82 10.16 -19.51
CA VAL A 2 -21.83 9.84 -18.06
C VAL A 2 -22.03 8.34 -17.75
N ARG A 3 -22.94 7.64 -18.46
CA ARG A 3 -23.24 6.21 -18.24
C ARG A 3 -22.11 5.23 -18.62
N LYS A 4 -21.14 5.65 -19.44
CA LYS A 4 -19.96 4.83 -19.81
C LYS A 4 -18.81 5.00 -18.82
N ILE A 5 -18.67 6.20 -18.25
CA ILE A 5 -17.63 6.53 -17.25
C ILE A 5 -17.92 5.80 -15.94
N SER A 6 -19.19 5.76 -15.53
CA SER A 6 -19.59 4.99 -14.34
C SER A 6 -19.23 3.51 -14.47
N GLY A 7 -19.54 2.87 -15.61
CA GLY A 7 -19.26 1.45 -15.83
C GLY A 7 -17.78 1.07 -15.69
N ALA A 8 -16.86 1.89 -16.21
CA ALA A 8 -15.42 1.63 -16.13
C ALA A 8 -14.88 1.75 -14.69
N ILE A 9 -15.32 2.76 -13.96
CA ILE A 9 -14.96 2.96 -12.54
C ILE A 9 -15.51 1.81 -11.70
N PHE A 10 -16.76 1.39 -11.93
CA PHE A 10 -17.36 0.26 -11.23
C PHE A 10 -16.62 -1.06 -11.50
N SER A 11 -16.21 -1.34 -12.74
CA SER A 11 -15.43 -2.55 -13.04
C SER A 11 -14.06 -2.54 -12.37
N PHE A 12 -13.38 -1.39 -12.34
CA PHE A 12 -12.08 -1.25 -11.69
C PHE A 12 -12.22 -1.45 -10.17
N LEU A 13 -13.18 -0.77 -9.54
CA LEU A 13 -13.45 -0.93 -8.11
C LEU A 13 -13.84 -2.37 -7.76
N ALA A 14 -14.61 -3.05 -8.61
CA ALA A 14 -14.94 -4.46 -8.38
C ALA A 14 -13.69 -5.35 -8.40
N THR A 15 -12.76 -5.11 -9.31
CA THR A 15 -11.47 -5.82 -9.36
C THR A 15 -10.62 -5.51 -8.14
N GLU A 16 -10.55 -4.24 -7.70
CA GLU A 16 -9.82 -3.85 -6.47
C GLU A 16 -10.37 -4.52 -5.22
N ILE A 17 -11.69 -4.52 -5.05
CA ILE A 17 -12.36 -5.17 -3.91
C ILE A 17 -12.07 -6.66 -3.91
N ALA A 18 -12.23 -7.31 -5.07
CA ALA A 18 -11.98 -8.74 -5.20
C ALA A 18 -10.49 -9.07 -5.01
N GLY A 19 -9.57 -8.20 -5.46
CA GLY A 19 -8.14 -8.30 -5.19
C GLY A 19 -7.80 -8.16 -3.71
N GLY A 20 -8.44 -7.22 -3.01
CA GLY A 20 -8.31 -7.06 -1.56
C GLY A 20 -8.77 -8.30 -0.79
N ILE A 21 -9.88 -8.92 -1.20
CA ILE A 21 -10.35 -10.19 -0.64
C ILE A 21 -9.33 -11.30 -0.91
N ALA A 22 -8.86 -11.43 -2.16
CA ALA A 22 -7.86 -12.44 -2.53
C ALA A 22 -6.58 -12.31 -1.71
N LEU A 23 -6.10 -11.07 -1.50
CA LEU A 23 -4.95 -10.78 -0.65
C LEU A 23 -5.18 -11.20 0.80
N VAL A 24 -6.30 -10.81 1.41
CA VAL A 24 -6.63 -11.21 2.80
C VAL A 24 -6.74 -12.73 2.93
N THR A 25 -7.35 -13.40 1.95
CA THR A 25 -7.44 -14.86 1.91
C THR A 25 -6.05 -15.51 1.82
N SER A 26 -5.18 -15.02 0.95
CA SER A 26 -3.78 -15.48 0.86
C SER A 26 -3.03 -15.28 2.17
N CYS A 27 -3.18 -14.12 2.81
CA CYS A 27 -2.58 -13.85 4.12
C CYS A 27 -3.05 -14.86 5.17
N ALA A 28 -4.35 -15.13 5.23
CA ALA A 28 -4.92 -16.11 6.15
C ALA A 28 -4.38 -17.52 5.87
N ILE A 29 -4.32 -17.94 4.60
CA ILE A 29 -3.77 -19.24 4.21
C ILE A 29 -2.31 -19.37 4.64
N ALA A 30 -1.49 -18.36 4.38
CA ALA A 30 -0.07 -18.39 4.74
C ALA A 30 0.16 -18.48 6.24
N LEU A 31 -0.60 -17.72 7.03
CA LEU A 31 -0.53 -17.78 8.49
C LEU A 31 -0.99 -19.14 9.02
N ILE A 32 -2.10 -19.68 8.50
CA ILE A 32 -2.59 -21.00 8.90
C ILE A 32 -1.58 -22.09 8.53
N ALA A 33 -1.06 -22.07 7.30
CA ALA A 33 -0.11 -23.06 6.82
C ALA A 33 1.21 -23.02 7.60
N SER A 34 1.77 -21.83 7.82
CA SER A 34 3.04 -21.64 8.56
C SER A 34 2.96 -22.10 10.02
N ASN A 35 1.76 -22.09 10.62
CA ASN A 35 1.54 -22.48 12.01
C ASN A 35 0.88 -23.86 12.15
N SER A 36 0.79 -24.61 11.05
CA SER A 36 0.26 -25.97 11.04
C SER A 36 1.37 -27.01 11.27
N PRO A 37 1.05 -28.29 11.50
CA PRO A 37 2.04 -29.37 11.55
C PRO A 37 2.91 -29.46 10.28
N TRP A 38 2.46 -28.90 9.16
CA TRP A 38 3.17 -28.88 7.88
C TRP A 38 3.91 -27.56 7.60
N GLY A 39 4.13 -26.73 8.64
CA GLY A 39 4.74 -25.41 8.48
C GLY A 39 6.15 -25.46 7.90
N ALA A 40 6.95 -26.46 8.28
CA ALA A 40 8.29 -26.65 7.75
C ALA A 40 8.26 -27.00 6.26
N GLU A 41 7.37 -27.91 5.85
CA GLU A 41 7.16 -28.29 4.46
C GLU A 41 6.66 -27.09 3.65
N TYR A 42 5.73 -26.30 4.19
CA TYR A 42 5.22 -25.09 3.57
C TYR A 42 6.33 -24.08 3.27
N ILE A 43 7.18 -23.78 4.26
CA ILE A 43 8.31 -22.85 4.08
C ILE A 43 9.29 -23.43 3.05
N SER A 44 9.67 -24.70 3.20
CA SER A 44 10.61 -25.36 2.27
C SER A 44 10.11 -25.45 0.83
N PHE A 45 8.79 -25.51 0.63
CA PHE A 45 8.16 -25.55 -0.68
C PHE A 45 8.33 -24.20 -1.43
N TRP A 46 8.22 -23.09 -0.72
CA TRP A 46 8.33 -21.76 -1.32
C TRP A 46 9.77 -21.26 -1.46
N GLU A 47 10.68 -21.72 -0.60
CA GLU A 47 12.07 -21.27 -0.55
C GLU A 47 12.79 -21.21 -1.92
N PRO A 48 12.70 -22.24 -2.79
CA PRO A 48 13.38 -22.21 -4.10
C PRO A 48 12.84 -21.14 -5.05
N SER A 49 11.55 -20.79 -4.91
CA SER A 49 10.86 -19.83 -5.78
C SER A 49 10.71 -18.45 -5.13
N ARG A 50 11.12 -18.28 -3.86
CA ARG A 50 10.91 -17.07 -3.07
C ARG A 50 11.45 -15.83 -3.77
N ASN A 51 12.73 -15.86 -4.16
CA ASN A 51 13.35 -14.71 -4.82
C ASN A 51 12.71 -14.40 -6.19
N PHE A 52 12.32 -15.41 -6.96
CA PHE A 52 11.64 -15.19 -8.23
C PHE A 52 10.27 -14.53 -8.05
N ILE A 53 9.52 -14.93 -7.02
CA ILE A 53 8.22 -14.34 -6.70
C ILE A 53 8.39 -12.93 -6.14
N SER A 54 9.28 -12.76 -5.15
CA SER A 54 9.48 -11.49 -4.46
C SER A 54 10.14 -10.42 -5.33
N GLU A 55 11.05 -10.78 -6.23
CA GLU A 55 11.75 -9.82 -7.09
C GLU A 55 11.17 -9.80 -8.51
N GLY A 56 10.89 -10.97 -9.08
CA GLY A 56 10.46 -11.13 -10.47
C GLY A 56 9.00 -10.73 -10.67
N LEU A 57 8.07 -11.28 -9.90
CA LEU A 57 6.64 -10.94 -10.04
C LEU A 57 6.33 -9.54 -9.54
N MET A 58 7.04 -9.04 -8.51
CA MET A 58 6.91 -7.63 -8.10
C MET A 58 7.34 -6.64 -9.18
N SER A 59 8.17 -7.05 -10.13
CA SER A 59 8.47 -6.19 -11.28
C SER A 59 7.26 -5.88 -12.15
N LEU A 60 6.36 -6.85 -12.32
CA LEU A 60 5.11 -6.67 -13.04
C LEU A 60 4.13 -5.78 -12.26
N PHE A 61 4.15 -5.86 -10.92
CA PHE A 61 3.40 -4.93 -10.07
C PHE A 61 3.92 -3.50 -10.23
N PHE A 62 5.23 -3.27 -10.13
CA PHE A 62 5.80 -1.93 -10.33
C PHE A 62 5.62 -1.42 -11.78
N PHE A 63 5.64 -2.31 -12.77
CA PHE A 63 5.29 -1.97 -14.15
C PHE A 63 3.84 -1.49 -14.27
N LEU A 64 2.89 -2.20 -13.64
CA LEU A 64 1.49 -1.78 -13.60
C LEU A 64 1.34 -0.42 -12.91
N VAL A 65 1.97 -0.22 -11.76
CA VAL A 65 1.98 1.07 -11.04
C VAL A 65 2.54 2.18 -11.95
N GLY A 66 3.62 1.91 -12.69
CA GLY A 66 4.17 2.84 -13.66
C GLY A 66 3.19 3.22 -14.79
N LEU A 67 2.41 2.26 -15.28
CA LEU A 67 1.35 2.51 -16.26
C LEU A 67 0.19 3.31 -15.65
N GLU A 68 -0.20 3.01 -14.42
CA GLU A 68 -1.28 3.72 -13.70
C GLU A 68 -0.91 5.18 -13.46
N ILE A 69 0.31 5.43 -12.97
CA ILE A 69 0.85 6.78 -12.82
C ILE A 69 0.80 7.51 -14.17
N LYS A 70 1.31 6.89 -15.24
CA LYS A 70 1.27 7.47 -16.59
C LYS A 70 -0.15 7.79 -17.06
N ARG A 71 -1.13 6.91 -16.78
CA ARG A 71 -2.54 7.13 -17.10
C ARG A 71 -3.10 8.32 -16.33
N GLU A 72 -2.83 8.43 -15.04
CA GLU A 72 -3.32 9.53 -14.21
C GLU A 72 -2.77 10.89 -14.64
N PHE A 73 -1.48 10.96 -15.03
CA PHE A 73 -0.91 12.18 -15.61
C PHE A 73 -1.56 12.58 -16.95
N ALA A 74 -1.94 11.60 -17.78
CA ALA A 74 -2.49 11.86 -19.10
C ALA A 74 -4.00 12.22 -19.08
N HIS A 75 -4.78 11.52 -18.25
CA HIS A 75 -6.24 11.51 -18.33
C HIS A 75 -6.96 11.64 -17.00
N GLY A 76 -6.26 11.59 -15.87
CA GLY A 76 -6.90 11.57 -14.56
C GLY A 76 -6.62 12.79 -13.70
N GLU A 77 -6.74 12.65 -12.38
CA GLU A 77 -6.73 13.78 -11.44
C GLU A 77 -5.36 14.48 -11.38
N LEU A 78 -4.28 13.72 -11.58
CA LEU A 78 -2.90 14.27 -11.60
C LEU A 78 -2.66 15.26 -12.75
N LYS A 79 -3.52 15.25 -13.78
CA LYS A 79 -3.45 16.22 -14.87
C LYS A 79 -3.77 17.65 -14.41
N ASN A 80 -4.67 17.81 -13.44
CA ASN A 80 -5.07 19.12 -12.95
C ASN A 80 -4.43 19.39 -11.58
N PRO A 81 -3.40 20.25 -11.51
CA PRO A 81 -2.64 20.45 -10.27
C PRO A 81 -3.50 20.96 -9.11
N LYS A 82 -4.62 21.66 -9.39
CA LYS A 82 -5.52 22.15 -8.33
C LYS A 82 -6.24 21.01 -7.60
N PHE A 83 -6.64 19.96 -8.32
CA PHE A 83 -7.30 18.80 -7.73
C PHE A 83 -6.30 17.78 -7.19
N ALA A 84 -5.16 17.62 -7.87
CA ALA A 84 -4.08 16.74 -7.47
C ALA A 84 -3.33 17.19 -6.20
N ALA A 85 -3.25 18.50 -5.95
CA ALA A 85 -2.46 19.04 -4.84
C ALA A 85 -2.91 18.48 -3.48
N LEU A 86 -4.22 18.35 -3.23
CA LEU A 86 -4.71 17.89 -1.93
C LEU A 86 -4.30 16.44 -1.65
N PRO A 87 -4.60 15.43 -2.51
CA PRO A 87 -4.14 14.06 -2.29
C PRO A 87 -2.62 13.92 -2.26
N ILE A 88 -1.88 14.62 -3.11
CA ILE A 88 -0.41 14.51 -3.16
C ILE A 88 0.22 15.04 -1.86
N ILE A 89 -0.19 16.23 -1.40
CA ILE A 89 0.38 16.80 -0.17
C ILE A 89 -0.02 15.95 1.04
N ALA A 90 -1.25 15.43 1.07
CA ALA A 90 -1.69 14.50 2.09
C ALA A 90 -0.88 13.19 2.07
N ALA A 91 -0.55 12.65 0.89
CA ALA A 91 0.32 11.48 0.72
C ALA A 91 1.73 11.75 1.27
N VAL A 92 2.34 12.90 0.94
CA VAL A 92 3.64 13.30 1.51
C VAL A 92 3.61 13.30 3.04
N GLY A 93 2.57 13.87 3.65
CA GLY A 93 2.37 13.81 5.10
C GLY A 93 2.16 12.40 5.62
N GLY A 94 1.37 11.61 4.91
CA GLY A 94 1.10 10.20 5.15
C GLY A 94 2.29 9.28 4.93
N MET A 95 3.36 9.76 4.29
CA MET A 95 4.62 9.03 4.14
C MET A 95 5.64 9.45 5.19
N ALA A 96 5.85 10.75 5.34
CA ALA A 96 6.87 11.32 6.22
C ALA A 96 6.56 11.03 7.69
N THR A 97 5.29 11.18 8.10
CA THR A 97 4.89 11.02 9.51
C THR A 97 5.09 9.59 10.04
N PRO A 98 4.60 8.52 9.38
CA PRO A 98 4.87 7.16 9.84
C PRO A 98 6.38 6.82 9.85
N ALA A 99 7.13 7.28 8.85
CA ALA A 99 8.58 7.11 8.79
C ALA A 99 9.29 7.77 9.99
N ILE A 100 8.94 9.02 10.31
CA ILE A 100 9.49 9.74 11.47
C ILE A 100 9.12 9.04 12.78
N ILE A 101 7.88 8.58 12.93
CA ILE A 101 7.49 7.85 14.15
C ILE A 101 8.31 6.57 14.26
N PHE A 102 8.45 5.79 13.18
CA PHE A 102 9.24 4.57 13.19
C PHE A 102 10.70 4.84 13.59
N THR A 103 11.33 5.88 13.03
CA THR A 103 12.73 6.23 13.36
C THR A 103 12.89 6.65 14.81
N LEU A 104 11.93 7.37 15.40
CA LEU A 104 12.00 7.73 16.82
C LEU A 104 12.04 6.50 17.73
N PHE A 105 11.28 5.46 17.40
CA PHE A 105 11.32 4.18 18.14
C PHE A 105 12.61 3.39 17.90
N ASN A 106 13.27 3.56 16.75
CA ASN A 106 14.40 2.73 16.31
C ASN A 106 15.72 3.50 16.15
N HIS A 107 15.84 4.70 16.72
CA HIS A 107 16.97 5.62 16.48
C HIS A 107 18.34 5.06 16.88
N SER A 108 18.40 4.21 17.89
CA SER A 108 19.66 3.67 18.45
C SER A 108 19.80 2.16 18.26
N GLY A 109 18.94 1.54 17.44
CA GLY A 109 18.86 0.09 17.29
C GLY A 109 19.16 -0.40 15.88
N THR A 110 19.31 -1.71 15.75
CA THR A 110 19.45 -2.43 14.47
C THR A 110 18.22 -2.27 13.55
N GLY A 111 17.13 -1.70 14.06
CA GLY A 111 15.91 -1.39 13.31
C GLY A 111 15.99 -0.12 12.46
N ALA A 112 17.03 0.71 12.61
CA ALA A 112 17.11 2.04 12.01
C ALA A 112 17.00 2.05 10.48
N GLU A 113 17.47 0.99 9.82
CA GLU A 113 17.43 0.85 8.36
C GLU A 113 16.01 0.60 7.83
N GLY A 114 15.07 0.17 8.66
CA GLY A 114 13.70 -0.18 8.25
C GLY A 114 12.68 0.96 8.24
N TRP A 115 13.11 2.22 8.31
CA TRP A 115 12.19 3.36 8.45
C TRP A 115 11.13 3.47 7.35
N ALA A 116 11.47 3.09 6.12
CA ALA A 116 10.54 3.16 5.00
C ALA A 116 9.47 2.07 5.04
N VAL A 117 9.60 1.03 5.88
CA VAL A 117 8.60 -0.05 5.99
C VAL A 117 7.25 0.48 6.54
N ALA A 118 7.26 1.53 7.35
CA ALA A 118 6.05 2.13 7.91
C ALA A 118 5.25 2.96 6.88
N MET A 119 5.82 3.23 5.72
CA MET A 119 5.33 4.23 4.77
C MET A 119 4.27 3.73 3.77
N PRO A 120 4.38 2.54 3.14
CA PRO A 120 3.51 2.19 2.02
C PRO A 120 2.07 1.88 2.41
N THR A 121 1.19 2.00 1.43
CA THR A 121 -0.26 1.77 1.53
C THR A 121 -0.67 0.73 0.50
N ASP A 122 -1.49 -0.27 0.87
CA ASP A 122 -2.07 -1.20 -0.11
C ASP A 122 -3.43 -0.70 -0.59
N ILE A 123 -3.49 -0.27 -1.85
CA ILE A 123 -4.71 0.30 -2.45
C ILE A 123 -5.88 -0.69 -2.44
N ALA A 124 -5.61 -1.97 -2.76
CA ALA A 124 -6.62 -3.03 -2.83
C ALA A 124 -7.25 -3.32 -1.47
N LEU A 125 -6.44 -3.28 -0.39
CA LEU A 125 -6.92 -3.45 0.97
C LEU A 125 -7.73 -2.22 1.43
N ALA A 126 -7.23 -1.02 1.16
CA ALA A 126 -7.91 0.21 1.57
C ALA A 126 -9.26 0.37 0.85
N ILE A 127 -9.32 0.11 -0.45
CA ILE A 127 -10.56 0.14 -1.25
C ILE A 127 -11.48 -1.03 -0.91
N GLY A 128 -10.92 -2.23 -0.71
CA GLY A 128 -11.67 -3.41 -0.27
C GLY A 128 -12.38 -3.17 1.07
N ALA A 129 -11.69 -2.57 2.04
CA ALA A 129 -12.29 -2.15 3.30
C ALA A 129 -13.36 -1.06 3.09
N LEU A 130 -13.05 -0.03 2.30
CA LEU A 130 -13.99 1.05 1.99
C LEU A 130 -15.31 0.54 1.38
N ALA A 131 -15.24 -0.51 0.56
CA ALA A 131 -16.40 -1.12 -0.06
C ALA A 131 -17.37 -1.80 0.93
N LEU A 132 -16.90 -2.21 2.11
CA LEU A 132 -17.75 -2.75 3.19
C LEU A 132 -18.76 -1.71 3.71
N LEU A 133 -18.49 -0.42 3.51
CA LEU A 133 -19.38 0.67 3.88
C LEU A 133 -20.44 0.98 2.80
N GLY A 134 -20.33 0.33 1.63
CA GLY A 134 -21.32 0.32 0.57
C GLY A 134 -21.70 1.72 0.08
N LYS A 135 -23.00 2.00 0.03
CA LYS A 135 -23.53 3.27 -0.50
C LYS A 135 -23.22 4.48 0.38
N ARG A 136 -22.68 4.32 1.59
CA ARG A 136 -22.41 5.45 2.50
C ARG A 136 -21.24 6.34 2.05
N ILE A 137 -20.39 5.81 1.17
CA ILE A 137 -19.16 6.46 0.76
C ILE A 137 -19.36 7.24 -0.52
N ASP A 138 -19.14 8.56 -0.42
CA ASP A 138 -19.11 9.50 -1.54
C ASP A 138 -18.03 9.15 -2.56
N THR A 139 -18.32 9.42 -3.83
CA THR A 139 -17.39 9.22 -4.94
C THR A 139 -16.07 10.00 -4.76
N SER A 140 -16.13 11.19 -4.18
CA SER A 140 -15.00 12.07 -3.89
C SER A 140 -14.00 11.43 -2.91
N LEU A 141 -14.48 10.66 -1.93
CA LEU A 141 -13.60 9.94 -1.00
C LEU A 141 -12.84 8.80 -1.69
N LYS A 142 -13.51 8.08 -2.61
CA LYS A 142 -12.88 7.01 -3.40
C LYS A 142 -11.79 7.59 -4.30
N ILE A 143 -12.07 8.70 -4.98
CA ILE A 143 -11.12 9.39 -5.85
C ILE A 143 -9.92 9.94 -5.04
N PHE A 144 -10.20 10.55 -3.87
CA PHE A 144 -9.15 11.02 -2.97
C PHE A 144 -8.21 9.88 -2.55
N LEU A 145 -8.77 8.76 -2.09
CA LEU A 145 -7.99 7.60 -1.64
C LEU A 145 -7.19 6.95 -2.78
N LEU A 146 -7.79 6.85 -3.98
CA LEU A 146 -7.10 6.35 -5.18
C LEU A 146 -5.88 7.22 -5.52
N THR A 147 -6.06 8.54 -5.57
CA THR A 147 -4.98 9.46 -5.92
C THR A 147 -3.90 9.50 -4.83
N LEU A 148 -4.30 9.46 -3.55
CA LEU A 148 -3.40 9.39 -2.41
C LEU A 148 -2.51 8.14 -2.50
N ALA A 149 -3.10 6.97 -2.75
CA ALA A 149 -2.35 5.72 -2.81
C ALA A 149 -1.39 5.67 -4.01
N ILE A 150 -1.79 6.17 -5.18
CA ILE A 150 -0.88 6.29 -6.34
C ILE A 150 0.30 7.22 -6.02
N ALA A 151 0.05 8.34 -5.32
CA ALA A 151 1.10 9.25 -4.89
C ALA A 151 2.04 8.61 -3.83
N ASP A 152 1.48 7.88 -2.86
CA ASP A 152 2.23 7.07 -1.87
C ASP A 152 3.11 6.01 -2.58
N ASP A 153 2.60 5.32 -3.59
CA ASP A 153 3.33 4.29 -4.33
C ASP A 153 4.48 4.87 -5.15
N LEU A 154 4.24 5.98 -5.87
CA LEU A 154 5.29 6.71 -6.57
C LEU A 154 6.39 7.16 -5.59
N GLY A 155 5.97 7.72 -4.45
CA GLY A 155 6.88 8.12 -3.39
C GLY A 155 7.68 6.94 -2.83
N SER A 156 7.05 5.78 -2.65
CA SER A 156 7.68 4.53 -2.19
C SER A 156 8.75 4.05 -3.16
N ILE A 157 8.49 4.11 -4.46
CA ILE A 157 9.45 3.72 -5.50
C ILE A 157 10.65 4.67 -5.50
N ILE A 158 10.43 5.97 -5.33
CA ILE A 158 11.53 6.95 -5.25
C ILE A 158 12.41 6.68 -4.02
N VAL A 159 11.80 6.45 -2.86
CA VAL A 159 12.52 6.12 -1.62
C VAL A 159 13.31 4.82 -1.77
N LEU A 160 12.69 3.78 -2.33
CA LEU A 160 13.35 2.50 -2.63
C LEU A 160 14.59 2.71 -3.51
N GLY A 161 14.45 3.48 -4.59
CA GLY A 161 15.53 3.70 -5.54
C GLY A 161 16.67 4.57 -5.03
N THR A 162 16.42 5.40 -4.00
CA THR A 162 17.42 6.35 -3.48
C THR A 162 18.10 5.86 -2.21
N PHE A 163 17.36 5.24 -1.29
CA PHE A 163 17.86 4.86 0.04
C PHE A 163 18.17 3.38 0.18
N TYR A 164 17.45 2.52 -0.54
CA TYR A 164 17.63 1.07 -0.44
C TYR A 164 18.46 0.50 -1.57
N SER A 165 18.85 1.31 -2.58
CA SER A 165 19.60 0.88 -3.76
C SER A 165 21.07 0.50 -3.53
N GLY A 166 21.63 0.81 -2.35
CA GLY A 166 23.01 0.45 -1.98
C GLY A 166 23.16 -1.06 -1.76
N GLY A 167 24.03 -1.72 -2.53
CA GLY A 167 24.26 -3.17 -2.43
C GLY A 167 23.22 -4.03 -3.17
N ILE A 168 22.29 -3.40 -3.88
CA ILE A 168 21.27 -4.11 -4.66
C ILE A 168 21.88 -4.74 -5.92
N SER A 169 21.52 -6.00 -6.19
CA SER A 169 21.82 -6.65 -7.48
C SER A 169 21.22 -5.83 -8.64
N PRO A 170 21.93 -5.61 -9.76
CA PRO A 170 21.39 -4.85 -10.89
C PRO A 170 19.98 -5.30 -11.32
N LEU A 171 19.66 -6.58 -11.11
CA LEU A 171 18.35 -7.18 -11.35
C LEU A 171 17.21 -6.57 -10.52
N ARG A 172 17.45 -6.26 -9.24
CA ARG A 172 16.45 -5.70 -8.32
C ARG A 172 16.17 -4.20 -8.57
N ILE A 173 17.19 -3.43 -8.97
CA ILE A 173 16.98 -2.06 -9.45
C ILE A 173 16.20 -2.08 -10.77
N ALA A 174 16.55 -2.99 -11.68
CA ALA A 174 15.84 -3.17 -12.94
C ALA A 174 14.39 -3.63 -12.73
N SER A 175 14.12 -4.50 -11.74
CA SER A 175 12.78 -4.98 -11.47
C SER A 175 11.86 -3.93 -10.86
N THR A 176 12.39 -2.96 -10.10
CA THR A 176 11.60 -1.90 -9.46
C THR A 176 11.52 -0.64 -10.32
N ILE A 177 12.59 0.15 -10.33
CA ILE A 177 12.68 1.41 -11.08
C ILE A 177 12.65 1.15 -12.58
N GLY A 178 13.39 0.14 -13.04
CA GLY A 178 13.45 -0.21 -14.47
C GLY A 178 12.06 -0.55 -15.03
N ALA A 179 11.25 -1.30 -14.29
CA ALA A 179 9.88 -1.61 -14.68
C ALA A 179 9.00 -0.35 -14.83
N VAL A 180 9.08 0.59 -13.89
CA VAL A 180 8.35 1.87 -13.97
C VAL A 180 8.81 2.70 -15.17
N LEU A 181 10.13 2.82 -15.38
CA LEU A 181 10.69 3.55 -16.51
C LEU A 181 10.27 2.93 -17.84
N LEU A 182 10.26 1.59 -17.94
CA LEU A 182 9.76 0.88 -19.11
C LEU A 182 8.30 1.20 -19.40
N ALA A 183 7.43 1.22 -18.38
CA ALA A 183 6.03 1.62 -18.54
C ALA A 183 5.88 3.04 -19.12
N TRP A 184 6.78 3.96 -18.70
CA TRP A 184 6.81 5.33 -19.19
C TRP A 184 7.33 5.46 -20.62
N VAL A 185 8.34 4.68 -21.01
CA VAL A 185 8.91 4.71 -22.37
C VAL A 185 7.96 4.11 -23.41
N ILE A 186 7.09 3.15 -23.04
CA ILE A 186 6.18 2.50 -24.00
C ILE A 186 5.26 3.54 -24.69
N PRO A 187 5.33 3.73 -26.01
CA PRO A 187 4.56 4.75 -26.69
C PRO A 187 3.08 4.37 -26.75
N ASN A 188 2.20 5.34 -26.53
CA ASN A 188 0.75 5.15 -26.61
C ASN A 188 0.33 5.07 -28.09
N ARG A 189 0.34 3.85 -28.66
CA ARG A 189 -0.02 3.58 -30.07
C ARG A 189 -1.36 2.86 -30.15
N SER A 190 -2.03 2.91 -31.30
CA SER A 190 -3.39 2.37 -31.52
C SER A 190 -3.62 0.93 -31.02
N VAL A 191 -2.59 0.08 -31.05
CA VAL A 191 -2.66 -1.32 -30.58
C VAL A 191 -2.20 -1.48 -29.12
N PHE A 192 -1.22 -0.68 -28.68
CA PHE A 192 -0.60 -0.72 -27.34
C PHE A 192 -0.90 0.56 -26.58
N THR A 193 -2.16 0.73 -26.17
CA THR A 193 -2.52 1.85 -25.31
C THR A 193 -2.26 1.54 -23.85
N THR A 194 -1.89 2.57 -23.06
CA THR A 194 -1.69 2.45 -21.61
C THR A 194 -2.90 1.80 -20.94
N ASP A 195 -4.11 2.24 -21.28
CA ASP A 195 -5.35 1.67 -20.74
C ASP A 195 -5.55 0.20 -21.11
N ARG A 196 -5.11 -0.23 -22.30
CA ARG A 196 -5.20 -1.63 -22.72
C ARG A 196 -4.23 -2.49 -21.93
N LEU A 197 -3.00 -2.02 -21.72
CA LEU A 197 -2.01 -2.72 -20.91
C LEU A 197 -2.46 -2.85 -19.46
N ILE A 198 -2.96 -1.77 -18.85
CA ILE A 198 -3.54 -1.82 -17.50
C ILE A 198 -4.67 -2.84 -17.44
N ARG A 199 -5.65 -2.80 -18.35
CA ARG A 199 -6.76 -3.77 -18.36
C ARG A 199 -6.32 -5.23 -18.49
N ILE A 200 -5.20 -5.49 -19.18
CA ILE A 200 -4.67 -6.84 -19.31
C ILE A 200 -3.94 -7.24 -18.03
N ILE A 201 -3.06 -6.39 -17.50
CA ILE A 201 -2.11 -6.73 -16.43
C ILE A 201 -2.75 -6.64 -15.03
N HIS A 202 -3.70 -5.72 -14.85
CA HIS A 202 -4.33 -5.44 -13.56
C HIS A 202 -4.97 -6.69 -12.94
N PRO A 203 -5.80 -7.50 -13.64
CA PRO A 203 -6.34 -8.73 -13.07
C PRO A 203 -5.26 -9.75 -12.66
N TRP A 204 -4.22 -9.94 -13.46
CA TRP A 204 -3.11 -10.82 -13.08
C TRP A 204 -2.41 -10.32 -11.83
N THR A 205 -2.28 -9.01 -11.70
CA THR A 205 -1.62 -8.41 -10.55
C THR A 205 -2.45 -8.59 -9.29
N SER A 206 -3.74 -8.25 -9.34
CA SER A 206 -4.67 -8.32 -8.21
C SER A 206 -5.00 -9.76 -7.77
N PHE A 207 -5.07 -10.72 -8.68
CA PHE A 207 -5.53 -12.09 -8.37
C PHE A 207 -4.43 -13.15 -8.34
N LEU A 208 -3.27 -12.90 -8.95
CA LEU A 208 -2.17 -13.85 -8.97
C LEU A 208 -0.94 -13.29 -8.27
N ILE A 209 -0.40 -12.16 -8.73
CA ILE A 209 0.91 -11.66 -8.28
C ILE A 209 0.87 -11.25 -6.81
N ILE A 210 -0.05 -10.35 -6.43
CA ILE A 210 -0.15 -9.86 -5.06
C ILE A 210 -0.54 -10.99 -4.09
N PRO A 211 -1.57 -11.83 -4.37
CA PRO A 211 -1.92 -12.95 -3.51
C PRO A 211 -0.79 -13.99 -3.38
N LEU A 212 -0.05 -14.27 -4.44
CA LEU A 212 1.08 -15.21 -4.40
C LEU A 212 2.27 -14.63 -3.64
N PHE A 213 2.57 -13.34 -3.82
CA PHE A 213 3.57 -12.63 -3.05
C PHE A 213 3.26 -12.70 -1.55
N ALA A 214 2.00 -12.46 -1.18
CA ALA A 214 1.56 -12.55 0.20
C ALA A 214 1.71 -13.97 0.76
N LEU A 215 1.33 -15.01 -0.01
CA LEU A 215 1.52 -16.41 0.41
C LEU A 215 2.97 -16.70 0.79
N VAL A 216 3.91 -16.30 -0.07
CA VAL A 216 5.32 -16.59 0.11
C VAL A 216 5.97 -15.80 1.24
N ASN A 217 5.58 -14.53 1.43
CA ASN A 217 6.35 -13.61 2.28
C ASN A 217 5.73 -13.34 3.64
N ILE A 218 4.43 -13.55 3.82
CA ILE A 218 3.77 -13.23 5.10
C ILE A 218 3.90 -14.36 6.13
N GLY A 219 4.23 -15.58 5.71
CA GLY A 219 4.36 -16.72 6.61
C GLY A 219 5.29 -16.41 7.79
N ILE A 220 4.74 -16.54 9.00
CA ILE A 220 5.47 -16.40 10.28
C ILE A 220 5.10 -17.61 11.14
N THR A 221 6.11 -18.21 11.76
CA THR A 221 5.90 -19.23 12.79
C THR A 221 5.75 -18.54 14.14
N PHE A 222 4.56 -18.60 14.73
CA PHE A 222 4.29 -18.08 16.06
C PHE A 222 4.67 -19.14 17.10
N ASP A 223 5.69 -18.84 17.89
CA ASP A 223 5.88 -19.51 19.17
C ASP A 223 5.16 -18.71 20.26
N PHE A 224 4.29 -19.38 21.02
CA PHE A 224 3.52 -18.76 22.12
C PHE A 224 4.43 -18.14 23.18
N GLY A 225 5.67 -18.60 23.31
CA GLY A 225 6.67 -18.02 24.21
C GLY A 225 7.27 -16.69 23.73
N THR A 226 7.35 -16.46 22.41
CA THR A 226 8.03 -15.30 21.81
C THR A 226 7.08 -14.25 21.25
N ILE A 227 5.79 -14.54 21.10
CA ILE A 227 4.84 -13.60 20.52
C ILE A 227 4.77 -12.27 21.30
N GLY A 228 4.88 -12.33 22.63
CA GLY A 228 4.90 -11.14 23.49
C GLY A 228 6.13 -10.26 23.23
N THR A 229 7.30 -10.86 23.05
CA THR A 229 8.55 -10.14 22.77
C THR A 229 8.58 -9.59 21.34
N LEU A 230 7.99 -10.29 20.37
CA LEU A 230 7.84 -9.81 18.99
C LEU A 230 6.98 -8.55 18.93
N ILE A 231 5.82 -8.54 19.60
CA ILE A 231 4.89 -7.41 19.59
C ILE A 231 5.47 -6.19 20.33
N THR A 232 6.19 -6.42 21.43
CA THR A 232 6.78 -5.34 22.24
C THR A 232 8.12 -4.85 21.73
N SER A 233 8.63 -5.42 20.63
CA SER A 233 9.87 -4.98 20.01
C SER A 233 9.77 -3.53 19.50
N PRO A 234 10.86 -2.75 19.54
CA PRO A 234 10.88 -1.38 19.01
C PRO A 234 10.49 -1.30 17.52
N ILE A 235 10.85 -2.32 16.73
CA ILE A 235 10.49 -2.42 15.31
C ILE A 235 8.98 -2.58 15.17
N ALA A 236 8.37 -3.56 15.86
CA ALA A 236 6.93 -3.79 15.78
C ALA A 236 6.12 -2.60 16.35
N LEU A 237 6.51 -2.06 17.51
CA LEU A 237 5.83 -0.91 18.11
C LEU A 237 5.95 0.35 17.26
N GLY A 238 7.15 0.65 16.77
CA GLY A 238 7.38 1.79 15.88
C GLY A 238 6.54 1.68 14.60
N LEU A 239 6.38 0.47 14.07
CA LEU A 239 5.55 0.21 12.91
C LEU A 239 4.05 0.32 13.23
N ILE A 240 3.57 -0.29 14.31
CA ILE A 240 2.16 -0.25 14.72
C ILE A 240 1.73 1.21 14.98
N VAL A 241 2.49 1.93 15.80
CA VAL A 241 2.20 3.32 16.15
C VAL A 241 2.38 4.23 14.94
N GLY A 242 3.45 4.05 14.18
CA GLY A 242 3.73 4.81 12.96
C GLY A 242 2.62 4.67 11.93
N ARG A 243 2.17 3.44 11.65
CA ARG A 243 1.13 3.21 10.64
C ARG A 243 -0.24 3.69 11.11
N ILE A 244 -0.63 3.39 12.35
CA ILE A 244 -1.96 3.78 12.85
C ILE A 244 -2.04 5.29 13.06
N LEU A 245 -1.18 5.85 13.92
CA LEU A 245 -1.24 7.27 14.27
C LEU A 245 -0.61 8.12 13.18
N GLY A 246 0.53 7.71 12.63
CA GLY A 246 1.26 8.49 11.65
C GLY A 246 0.51 8.66 10.34
N LYS A 247 -0.21 7.65 9.83
CA LYS A 247 -1.05 7.83 8.64
C LYS A 247 -2.23 8.75 8.91
N ILE A 248 -2.97 8.54 10.00
CA ILE A 248 -4.12 9.38 10.36
C ILE A 248 -3.69 10.84 10.52
N VAL A 249 -2.68 11.08 11.37
CA VAL A 249 -2.18 12.43 11.68
C VAL A 249 -1.53 13.04 10.46
N GLY A 250 -0.63 12.34 9.79
CA GLY A 250 0.12 12.83 8.64
C GLY A 250 -0.78 13.26 7.49
N ILE A 251 -1.70 12.38 7.06
CA ILE A 251 -2.62 12.65 5.96
C ILE A 251 -3.55 13.82 6.31
N THR A 252 -4.14 13.80 7.51
CA THR A 252 -5.10 14.84 7.91
C THR A 252 -4.44 16.20 8.12
N LEU A 253 -3.27 16.22 8.77
CA LEU A 253 -2.54 17.46 9.05
C LEU A 253 -2.04 18.11 7.76
N PHE A 254 -1.43 17.33 6.86
CA PHE A 254 -0.92 17.88 5.61
C PHE A 254 -2.05 18.29 4.66
N ALA A 255 -3.16 17.55 4.63
CA ALA A 255 -4.37 18.00 3.93
C ALA A 255 -4.87 19.35 4.47
N TRP A 256 -4.91 19.51 5.80
CA TRP A 256 -5.32 20.76 6.43
C TRP A 256 -4.35 21.91 6.13
N LEU A 257 -3.04 21.66 6.20
CA LEU A 257 -2.02 22.65 5.85
C LEU A 257 -2.12 23.08 4.39
N ALA A 258 -2.30 22.15 3.46
CA ALA A 258 -2.45 22.43 2.03
C ALA A 258 -3.61 23.39 1.75
N ILE A 259 -4.74 23.18 2.44
CA ILE A 259 -5.93 24.04 2.33
C ILE A 259 -5.68 25.39 2.99
N LYS A 260 -5.07 25.41 4.18
CA LYS A 260 -4.81 26.65 4.93
C LYS A 260 -3.83 27.59 4.21
N ILE A 261 -2.84 27.04 3.52
CA ILE A 261 -1.85 27.80 2.75
C ILE A 261 -2.41 28.21 1.37
N GLY A 262 -3.58 27.68 0.97
CA GLY A 262 -4.21 28.01 -0.30
C GLY A 262 -3.60 27.29 -1.51
N ILE A 263 -2.80 26.23 -1.28
CA ILE A 263 -2.20 25.41 -2.34
C ILE A 263 -3.23 24.45 -2.93
N ALA A 264 -4.17 23.97 -2.11
CA ALA A 264 -5.17 23.01 -2.51
C ALA A 264 -6.58 23.39 -2.05
N SER A 265 -7.59 22.94 -2.79
CA SER A 265 -9.00 23.09 -2.46
C SER A 265 -9.63 21.72 -2.17
N LYS A 266 -10.44 21.63 -1.11
CA LYS A 266 -11.18 20.43 -0.74
C LYS A 266 -12.51 20.36 -1.51
N PRO A 267 -12.91 19.20 -2.06
CA PRO A 267 -14.28 18.99 -2.53
C PRO A 267 -15.30 19.30 -1.42
N GLU A 268 -16.45 19.88 -1.76
CA GLU A 268 -17.45 20.27 -0.75
C GLU A 268 -17.93 19.06 0.08
N SER A 269 -18.15 17.92 -0.58
CA SER A 269 -18.64 16.70 0.07
C SER A 269 -17.63 15.98 0.97
N LEU A 270 -16.32 16.23 0.80
CA LEU A 270 -15.27 15.49 1.50
C LEU A 270 -14.98 16.10 2.89
N SER A 271 -15.40 15.53 4.00
CA SER A 271 -15.09 16.09 5.34
C SER A 271 -13.68 15.73 5.84
N PHE A 272 -13.11 16.53 6.75
CA PHE A 272 -11.83 16.20 7.41
C PHE A 272 -11.88 14.90 8.21
N LYS A 273 -13.06 14.52 8.71
CA LYS A 273 -13.27 13.25 9.42
C LYS A 273 -13.21 12.06 8.47
N GLU A 274 -13.69 12.24 7.24
CA GLU A 274 -13.54 11.25 6.18
C GLU A 274 -12.11 11.17 5.67
N ILE A 275 -11.39 12.29 5.58
CA ILE A 275 -9.94 12.28 5.31
C ILE A 275 -9.18 11.52 6.39
N ALA A 276 -9.51 11.73 7.68
CA ALA A 276 -8.92 10.98 8.78
C ALA A 276 -9.27 9.48 8.72
N GLY A 277 -10.51 9.14 8.35
CA GLY A 277 -10.94 7.76 8.14
C GLY A 277 -10.23 7.08 6.96
N ALA A 278 -10.05 7.78 5.85
CA ALA A 278 -9.22 7.32 4.72
C ALA A 278 -7.75 7.19 5.13
N GLY A 279 -7.23 8.10 5.94
CA GLY A 279 -5.89 8.01 6.49
C GLY A 279 -5.69 6.79 7.40
N ALA A 280 -6.71 6.42 8.18
CA ALA A 280 -6.68 5.17 8.93
C ALA A 280 -6.66 3.95 7.99
N LEU A 281 -7.50 3.90 6.96
CA LEU A 281 -7.47 2.81 5.97
C LEU A 281 -6.13 2.73 5.20
N ALA A 282 -5.47 3.88 4.97
CA ALA A 282 -4.15 3.91 4.36
C ALA A 282 -3.06 3.22 5.23
N GLY A 283 -3.31 3.06 6.53
CA GLY A 283 -2.47 2.28 7.44
C GLY A 283 -2.43 0.76 7.14
N MET A 284 -3.26 0.25 6.24
CA MET A 284 -3.40 -1.20 5.97
C MET A 284 -2.31 -1.83 5.07
N GLY A 285 -1.37 -1.06 4.52
CA GLY A 285 -0.30 -1.58 3.66
C GLY A 285 0.53 -2.72 4.25
N LEU A 286 0.56 -3.84 3.53
CA LEU A 286 1.33 -5.05 3.77
C LEU A 286 2.35 -5.30 2.65
N THR A 287 1.94 -5.27 1.38
CA THR A 287 2.74 -5.87 0.28
C THR A 287 4.05 -5.12 0.01
N VAL A 288 3.96 -3.83 -0.31
CA VAL A 288 5.13 -2.98 -0.54
C VAL A 288 5.93 -2.81 0.75
N SER A 289 5.27 -2.80 1.91
CA SER A 289 5.94 -2.76 3.21
C SER A 289 6.81 -4.01 3.43
N LEU A 290 6.30 -5.22 3.13
CA LEU A 290 7.06 -6.47 3.21
C LEU A 290 8.21 -6.49 2.20
N PHE A 291 7.99 -5.98 0.99
CA PHE A 291 9.04 -5.86 -0.01
C PHE A 291 10.18 -4.93 0.46
N ILE A 292 9.85 -3.78 1.06
CA ILE A 292 10.85 -2.90 1.68
C ILE A 292 11.55 -3.61 2.84
N ALA A 293 10.82 -4.36 3.65
CA ALA A 293 11.39 -5.10 4.79
C ALA A 293 12.43 -6.13 4.35
N ASP A 294 12.15 -6.90 3.29
CA ASP A 294 13.09 -7.87 2.69
C ASP A 294 14.36 -7.21 2.12
N LEU A 295 14.29 -5.91 1.78
CA LEU A 295 15.46 -5.14 1.36
C LEU A 295 16.20 -4.50 2.54
N ALA A 296 15.48 -4.11 3.59
CA ALA A 296 16.01 -3.39 4.74
C ALA A 296 16.62 -4.31 5.80
N PHE A 297 16.15 -5.56 5.91
CA PHE A 297 16.54 -6.46 6.98
C PHE A 297 17.08 -7.78 6.44
N THR A 298 18.26 -8.18 6.91
CA THR A 298 18.86 -9.48 6.61
C THR A 298 18.63 -10.51 7.72
N ASP A 299 18.27 -10.06 8.93
CA ASP A 299 18.02 -10.92 10.08
C ASP A 299 16.55 -11.41 10.08
N ALA A 300 16.38 -12.74 10.11
CA ALA A 300 15.07 -13.39 10.12
C ALA A 300 14.23 -12.94 11.33
N HIS A 301 14.85 -12.75 12.49
CA HIS A 301 14.13 -12.33 13.69
C HIS A 301 13.57 -10.90 13.56
N GLN A 302 14.28 -9.99 12.89
CA GLN A 302 13.77 -8.64 12.59
C GLN A 302 12.64 -8.67 11.57
N LEU A 303 12.75 -9.51 10.54
CA LEU A 303 11.69 -9.70 9.55
C LEU A 303 10.40 -10.19 10.21
N ASP A 304 10.50 -11.12 11.16
CA ASP A 304 9.33 -11.60 11.90
C ASP A 304 8.68 -10.49 12.75
N GLN A 305 9.48 -9.63 13.41
CA GLN A 305 8.96 -8.45 14.11
C GLN A 305 8.21 -7.50 13.17
N VAL A 306 8.74 -7.27 11.97
CA VAL A 306 8.08 -6.46 10.94
C VAL A 306 6.76 -7.09 10.49
N LYS A 307 6.77 -8.37 10.13
CA LYS A 307 5.57 -9.08 9.65
C LYS A 307 4.46 -9.03 10.72
N VAL A 308 4.80 -9.27 11.99
CA VAL A 308 3.85 -9.16 13.11
C VAL A 308 3.32 -7.74 13.25
N GLY A 309 4.21 -6.74 13.24
CA GLY A 309 3.81 -5.33 13.29
C GLY A 309 2.86 -4.95 12.15
N LEU A 310 3.15 -5.41 10.93
CA LEU A 310 2.36 -5.13 9.73
C LEU A 310 0.95 -5.72 9.86
N ILE A 311 0.83 -6.99 10.25
CA ILE A 311 -0.46 -7.66 10.43
C ILE A 311 -1.30 -6.95 11.50
N ILE A 312 -0.72 -6.67 12.67
CA ILE A 312 -1.41 -6.00 13.77
C ILE A 312 -1.86 -4.59 13.35
N SER A 313 -0.95 -3.84 12.72
CA SER A 313 -1.27 -2.50 12.24
C SER A 313 -2.38 -2.51 11.19
N ALA A 314 -2.40 -3.48 10.27
CA ALA A 314 -3.42 -3.58 9.24
C ALA A 314 -4.81 -3.91 9.82
N ILE A 315 -4.88 -4.83 10.80
CA ILE A 315 -6.12 -5.15 11.48
C ILE A 315 -6.67 -3.93 12.23
N ILE A 316 -5.83 -3.27 13.04
CA ILE A 316 -6.27 -2.12 13.84
C ILE A 316 -6.65 -0.94 12.94
N SER A 317 -5.84 -0.65 11.92
CA SER A 317 -6.09 0.41 10.94
C SER A 317 -7.39 0.20 10.18
N SER A 318 -7.69 -1.04 9.77
CA SER A 318 -8.95 -1.42 9.14
C SER A 318 -10.14 -1.14 10.05
N LEU A 319 -10.09 -1.64 11.29
CA LEU A 319 -11.19 -1.46 12.26
C LEU A 319 -11.42 0.01 12.59
N LEU A 320 -10.36 0.78 12.82
CA LEU A 320 -10.44 2.21 13.12
C LEU A 320 -10.98 3.00 11.92
N GLY A 321 -10.46 2.75 10.71
CA GLY A 321 -10.92 3.42 9.50
C GLY A 321 -12.39 3.16 9.22
N LEU A 322 -12.82 1.89 9.31
CA LEU A 322 -14.23 1.51 9.19
C LEU A 322 -15.10 2.16 10.27
N ALA A 323 -14.65 2.21 11.52
CA ALA A 323 -15.41 2.83 12.61
C ALA A 323 -15.58 4.35 12.41
N ILE A 324 -14.52 5.05 12.03
CA ILE A 324 -14.55 6.50 11.77
C ILE A 324 -15.48 6.79 10.58
N LEU A 325 -15.28 6.10 9.46
CA LEU A 325 -16.06 6.34 8.25
C LEU A 325 -17.52 5.93 8.41
N ARG A 326 -17.83 4.83 9.12
CA ARG A 326 -19.21 4.45 9.42
C ARG A 326 -19.96 5.50 10.23
N ARG A 327 -19.25 6.24 11.10
CA ARG A 327 -19.83 7.28 11.96
C ARG A 327 -20.02 8.61 11.25
N TYR A 328 -19.11 8.98 10.35
CA TYR A 328 -19.06 10.32 9.78
C TYR A 328 -19.37 10.42 8.29
N SER A 329 -19.28 9.32 7.55
CA SER A 329 -19.59 9.33 6.12
C SER A 329 -21.10 9.22 5.90
N VAL A 330 -21.65 10.23 5.24
CA VAL A 330 -23.04 10.29 4.79
C VAL A 330 -22.98 10.55 3.31
N ALA A 331 -23.47 9.61 2.50
CA ALA A 331 -23.48 9.75 1.06
C ALA A 331 -24.30 10.96 0.64
N GLN A 332 -23.69 11.84 -0.16
CA GLN A 332 -24.34 13.03 -0.72
C GLN A 332 -24.71 12.84 -2.21
N ASP A 333 -24.48 11.64 -2.76
CA ASP A 333 -24.73 11.23 -4.15
C ASP A 333 -26.12 10.63 -4.38
#